data_AF-A0A932KLX5-F1
#
_entry.id   AF-A0A932KLX5-F1
#
_cell.length_a   1.000
_cell.length_b   1.000
_cell.length_c   1.000
_cell.angle_alpha   90.00
_cell.angle_beta   90.00
_cell.angle_gamma   90.00
#
_symmetry.space_group_name_H-M   'P 1'
#
loop_
_entity.id
_entity.type
_entity.pdbx_description
1 polymer ?
#
loop_
_entity_poly.entity_id
_entity_poly.type
_entity_poly.pdbx_seq_one_letter_code
_entity_poly.pdbx_strand_id
1 'polypeptide(L)'
;MLFRYWNLVTPNKAAREYLLRDFVQNGQLAAFLVAVKQGSLLLWDVTTGAGTVLGDGVLTAYYPLNVLYLPFIRSGLIVHHVFQYALVFHFVLMGMFMYCLLRELGSSRRGAFLAGLIYMFNGYTLVHSMHLTLVQTMAWLPLIFMMIERGRRMKELLPAAWAGIAMGMGVLGGHPQVYYYAALAVTIHALFWTVAGWREAG
;
A
#
# COMPACT_ATOMS: atom_id res chain seq x y z
N MET A 1 -13.49 15.23 9.52
CA MET A 1 -14.02 14.87 8.19
C MET A 1 -14.02 13.36 7.90
N LEU A 2 -13.19 12.52 8.53
CA LEU A 2 -13.08 11.06 8.26
C LEU A 2 -14.39 10.25 8.30
N PHE A 3 -15.31 10.56 9.22
CA PHE A 3 -16.45 9.68 9.52
C PHE A 3 -17.71 9.91 8.69
N ARG A 4 -17.70 10.90 7.77
CA ARG A 4 -18.87 11.27 6.96
C ARG A 4 -19.24 10.25 5.87
N TYR A 5 -18.40 9.24 5.66
CA TYR A 5 -18.54 8.29 4.56
C TYR A 5 -18.91 6.87 5.00
N TRP A 6 -18.83 6.57 6.30
CA TRP A 6 -19.05 5.23 6.83
C TRP A 6 -20.53 5.00 7.15
N ASN A 7 -21.12 3.96 6.56
CA ASN A 7 -22.53 3.61 6.80
C ASN A 7 -22.89 3.45 8.29
N LEU A 8 -21.93 2.98 9.09
CA LEU A 8 -22.09 2.77 10.53
C LEU A 8 -22.03 4.06 11.36
N VAL A 9 -21.32 5.09 10.88
CA VAL A 9 -21.04 6.31 11.67
C VAL A 9 -21.83 7.51 11.16
N THR A 10 -22.20 7.53 9.87
CA THR A 10 -23.11 8.50 9.26
C THR A 10 -24.20 7.79 8.45
N PRO A 11 -25.28 7.35 9.11
CA PRO A 11 -26.41 6.67 8.45
C PRO A 11 -27.19 7.60 7.51
N ASN A 12 -27.18 8.90 7.78
CA ASN A 12 -27.89 9.90 6.99
C ASN A 12 -27.23 10.12 5.62
N LYS A 13 -27.90 9.65 4.56
CA LYS A 13 -27.42 9.75 3.17
C LYS A 13 -27.24 11.19 2.68
N ALA A 14 -28.02 12.16 3.21
CA ALA A 14 -27.95 13.56 2.78
C ALA A 14 -26.76 14.32 3.38
N ALA A 15 -26.21 13.85 4.51
CA ALA A 15 -25.00 14.40 5.12
C ALA A 15 -23.70 13.85 4.47
N ARG A 16 -23.84 12.92 3.53
CA ARG A 16 -22.72 12.36 2.77
C ARG A 16 -22.46 13.27 1.58
N GLU A 17 -21.52 14.18 1.73
CA GLU A 17 -20.93 14.89 0.60
C GLU A 17 -20.11 13.87 -0.19
N TYR A 18 -20.75 13.12 -1.10
CA TYR A 18 -20.01 12.43 -2.15
C TYR A 18 -19.41 13.52 -3.03
N LEU A 19 -18.20 14.00 -2.68
CA LEU A 19 -17.43 14.89 -3.53
C LEU A 19 -17.18 14.14 -4.84
N LEU A 20 -18.02 14.41 -5.83
CA LEU A 20 -17.91 13.96 -7.22
C LEU A 20 -16.52 14.25 -7.82
N ARG A 21 -15.69 15.06 -7.14
CA ARG A 21 -14.33 15.47 -7.54
C ARG A 21 -13.19 14.55 -7.04
N ASP A 22 -13.32 13.84 -5.93
CA ASP A 22 -12.16 13.14 -5.32
C ASP A 22 -11.90 11.74 -5.90
N PHE A 23 -12.74 11.28 -6.83
CA PHE A 23 -12.68 9.94 -7.42
C PHE A 23 -12.46 9.95 -8.94
N VAL A 24 -11.79 10.97 -9.49
CA VAL A 24 -11.25 10.88 -10.86
C VAL A 24 -10.42 9.59 -11.02
N GLN A 25 -9.68 9.22 -9.96
CA GLN A 25 -8.95 7.95 -9.86
C GLN A 25 -9.83 6.69 -9.91
N ASN A 26 -11.10 6.75 -9.47
CA ASN A 26 -12.03 5.61 -9.54
C ASN A 26 -12.41 5.31 -10.99
N GLY A 27 -12.73 6.35 -11.77
CA GLY A 27 -13.03 6.19 -13.19
C GLY A 27 -11.85 5.59 -13.96
N GLN A 28 -10.65 6.12 -13.73
CA GLN A 28 -9.42 5.62 -14.34
C GLN A 28 -9.12 4.17 -13.94
N LEU A 29 -9.21 3.84 -12.64
CA LEU A 29 -8.98 2.47 -12.16
C LEU A 29 -10.03 1.49 -12.70
N ALA A 30 -11.30 1.88 -12.74
CA ALA A 30 -12.37 1.05 -13.29
C ALA A 30 -12.18 0.79 -14.78
N ALA A 31 -11.83 1.82 -15.56
CA ALA A 31 -11.52 1.70 -16.99
C ALA A 31 -10.32 0.79 -17.22
N PHE A 32 -9.25 0.94 -16.43
CA PHE A 32 -8.08 0.06 -16.46
C PHE A 32 -8.46 -1.41 -16.22
N LEU A 33 -9.21 -1.68 -15.16
CA LEU A 33 -9.61 -3.05 -14.80
C LEU A 33 -10.52 -3.67 -15.88
N VAL A 34 -11.41 -2.89 -16.50
CA VAL A 34 -12.23 -3.35 -17.64
C VAL A 34 -11.35 -3.69 -18.85
N ALA A 35 -10.36 -2.85 -19.17
CA ALA A 35 -9.43 -3.09 -20.26
C ALA A 35 -8.59 -4.35 -20.03
N VAL A 36 -8.08 -4.55 -18.81
CA VAL A 36 -7.33 -5.76 -18.42
C VAL A 36 -8.20 -7.01 -18.56
N LYS A 37 -9.47 -6.93 -18.14
CA LYS A 37 -10.44 -8.02 -18.32
C LYS A 37 -10.66 -8.37 -19.80
N GLN A 38 -10.50 -7.41 -20.71
CA GLN A 38 -10.58 -7.60 -22.16
C GLN A 38 -9.24 -8.01 -22.80
N GLY A 39 -8.19 -8.24 -22.01
CA GLY A 39 -6.86 -8.63 -22.50
C GLY A 39 -6.03 -7.45 -23.02
N SER A 40 -6.41 -6.22 -22.70
CA SER A 40 -5.69 -5.01 -23.11
C SER A 40 -5.03 -4.33 -21.92
N LEU A 41 -3.76 -3.95 -22.08
CA LEU A 41 -3.03 -3.15 -21.09
C LEU A 41 -3.08 -1.68 -21.52
N LEU A 42 -3.70 -0.85 -20.67
CA LEU A 42 -3.81 0.60 -20.86
C LEU A 42 -2.48 1.28 -20.52
N LEU A 43 -1.53 1.21 -21.45
CA LEU A 43 -0.22 1.88 -21.34
C LEU A 43 -0.32 3.38 -21.62
N TRP A 44 -1.32 3.79 -22.40
CA TRP A 44 -1.59 5.18 -22.76
C TRP A 44 -3.09 5.46 -22.60
N ASP A 45 -3.44 6.34 -21.68
CA ASP A 45 -4.82 6.75 -21.45
C ASP A 45 -5.14 8.06 -22.17
N VAL A 46 -5.91 7.96 -23.26
CA VAL A 46 -6.39 9.12 -24.05
C VAL A 46 -7.54 9.87 -23.40
N THR A 47 -8.15 9.32 -22.33
CA THR A 47 -9.32 9.93 -21.68
C THR A 47 -8.96 11.05 -20.72
N THR A 48 -7.66 11.19 -20.39
CA THR A 48 -7.13 12.23 -19.52
C THR A 48 -6.20 13.17 -20.31
N GLY A 49 -6.52 14.46 -20.38
CA GLY A 49 -5.69 15.47 -21.05
C GLY A 49 -5.46 15.22 -22.54
N ALA A 50 -4.21 15.34 -23.00
CA ALA A 50 -3.79 14.99 -24.37
C ALA A 50 -3.31 13.53 -24.51
N GLY A 51 -3.64 12.69 -23.52
CA GLY A 51 -3.05 11.39 -23.33
C GLY A 51 -2.03 11.39 -22.18
N THR A 52 -2.14 10.41 -21.29
CA THR A 52 -1.16 10.21 -20.21
C THR A 52 -0.52 8.83 -20.31
N VAL A 53 0.80 8.78 -20.14
CA VAL A 53 1.55 7.52 -19.98
C VAL A 53 1.12 6.90 -18.65
N LEU A 54 0.76 5.62 -18.67
CA LEU A 54 0.48 4.84 -17.46
C LEU A 54 -0.69 5.38 -16.59
N GLY A 55 -1.70 6.02 -17.19
CA GLY A 55 -2.88 6.50 -16.46
C GLY A 55 -2.51 7.48 -15.34
N ASP A 56 -2.22 8.72 -15.72
CA ASP A 56 -2.09 9.88 -14.81
C ASP A 56 -1.41 9.61 -13.44
N GLY A 57 -0.20 9.06 -13.46
CA GLY A 57 0.60 8.90 -12.23
C GLY A 57 0.07 7.88 -11.22
N VAL A 58 -0.99 7.15 -11.54
CA VAL A 58 -1.54 6.11 -10.66
C VAL A 58 -0.91 4.78 -11.04
N LEU A 59 0.37 4.59 -10.67
CA LEU A 59 0.99 3.25 -10.59
C LEU A 59 0.09 2.26 -9.82
N THR A 60 -0.77 2.79 -8.95
CA THR A 60 -1.85 2.07 -8.27
C THR A 60 -2.77 1.31 -9.22
N ALA A 61 -3.00 1.74 -10.47
CA ALA A 61 -3.78 0.96 -11.43
C ALA A 61 -3.21 -0.45 -11.62
N TYR A 62 -1.88 -0.55 -11.63
CA TYR A 62 -1.12 -1.79 -11.76
C TYR A 62 -0.89 -2.51 -10.43
N TYR A 63 -1.43 -2.00 -9.32
CA TYR A 63 -1.35 -2.66 -8.03
C TYR A 63 -2.12 -3.98 -8.04
N PRO A 64 -1.46 -5.14 -7.84
CA PRO A 64 -2.10 -6.44 -8.04
C PRO A 64 -3.36 -6.68 -7.20
N LEU A 65 -3.45 -6.08 -6.00
CA LEU A 65 -4.63 -6.24 -5.15
C LEU A 65 -5.87 -5.50 -5.68
N ASN A 66 -5.72 -4.60 -6.66
CA ASN A 66 -6.86 -3.94 -7.28
C ASN A 66 -7.68 -4.88 -8.18
N VAL A 67 -7.11 -6.02 -8.59
CA VAL A 67 -7.86 -7.08 -9.29
C VAL A 67 -9.05 -7.56 -8.44
N LEU A 68 -8.94 -7.47 -7.11
CA LEU A 68 -10.03 -7.79 -6.19
C LEU A 68 -11.25 -6.87 -6.34
N TYR A 69 -11.11 -5.72 -7.02
CA TYR A 69 -12.19 -4.77 -7.24
C TYR A 69 -13.04 -5.10 -8.47
N LEU A 70 -12.56 -5.96 -9.38
CA LEU A 70 -13.26 -6.35 -10.61
C LEU A 70 -14.73 -6.78 -10.42
N PRO A 71 -15.07 -7.63 -9.42
CA PRO A 71 -16.46 -8.05 -9.21
C PRO A 71 -17.40 -6.93 -8.76
N PHE A 72 -16.84 -5.82 -8.30
CA PHE A 72 -17.56 -4.68 -7.73
C PHE A 72 -17.66 -3.50 -8.70
N ILE A 73 -17.34 -3.69 -9.98
CA ILE A 73 -17.56 -2.67 -11.01
C ILE A 73 -19.03 -2.70 -11.44
N ARG A 74 -19.71 -1.55 -11.34
CA ARG A 74 -21.11 -1.34 -11.73
C ARG A 74 -21.20 -0.07 -12.56
N SER A 75 -21.83 -0.15 -13.74
CA SER A 75 -22.00 0.98 -14.66
C SER A 75 -20.68 1.72 -14.98
N GLY A 76 -19.57 1.00 -15.10
CA GLY A 76 -18.25 1.58 -15.41
C GLY A 76 -17.51 2.20 -14.23
N LEU A 77 -18.02 2.09 -13.00
CA LEU A 77 -17.39 2.62 -11.78
C LEU A 77 -17.25 1.54 -10.71
N ILE A 78 -16.24 1.66 -9.86
CA ILE A 78 -16.08 0.79 -8.67
C ILE A 78 -17.01 1.29 -7.58
N VAL A 79 -17.78 0.38 -6.97
CA VAL A 79 -18.69 0.76 -5.89
C VAL A 79 -17.92 1.34 -4.70
N HIS A 80 -18.36 2.51 -4.22
CA HIS A 80 -17.61 3.33 -3.27
C HIS A 80 -17.19 2.62 -1.97
N HIS A 81 -18.00 1.70 -1.44
CA HIS A 81 -17.66 0.98 -0.20
C HIS A 81 -16.43 0.06 -0.34
N VAL A 82 -16.06 -0.34 -1.58
CA VAL A 82 -14.88 -1.18 -1.85
C VAL A 82 -13.60 -0.48 -1.39
N PHE A 83 -13.49 0.83 -1.61
CA PHE A 83 -12.33 1.60 -1.16
C PHE A 83 -12.24 1.69 0.36
N GLN A 84 -13.37 1.68 1.07
CA GLN A 84 -13.40 1.64 2.53
C GLN A 84 -12.91 0.29 3.05
N TYR A 85 -13.36 -0.81 2.42
CA TYR A 85 -12.86 -2.15 2.75
C TYR A 85 -11.38 -2.31 2.41
N ALA A 86 -10.95 -1.77 1.28
CA ALA A 86 -9.54 -1.74 0.90
C ALA A 86 -8.69 -0.98 1.92
N LEU A 87 -9.18 0.17 2.40
CA LEU A 87 -8.50 0.93 3.44
C LEU A 87 -8.34 0.07 4.71
N VAL A 88 -9.45 -0.48 5.25
CA VAL A 88 -9.42 -1.34 6.44
C VAL A 88 -8.47 -2.52 6.26
N PHE A 89 -8.53 -3.17 5.11
CA PHE A 89 -7.64 -4.29 4.78
C PHE A 89 -6.15 -3.89 4.87
N HIS A 90 -5.77 -2.74 4.31
CA HIS A 90 -4.37 -2.29 4.38
C HIS A 90 -3.96 -1.84 5.80
N PHE A 91 -4.86 -1.27 6.59
CA PHE A 91 -4.61 -1.01 8.01
C PHE A 91 -4.32 -2.31 8.78
N VAL A 92 -5.07 -3.38 8.50
CA VAL A 92 -4.82 -4.70 9.09
C VAL A 92 -3.47 -5.25 8.65
N LEU A 93 -3.10 -5.12 7.37
CA LEU A 93 -1.78 -5.51 6.88
C LEU A 93 -0.65 -4.74 7.56
N MET A 94 -0.80 -3.42 7.73
CA MET A 94 0.17 -2.57 8.44
C MET A 94 0.45 -3.13 9.84
N GLY A 95 -0.61 -3.37 10.63
CA GLY A 95 -0.47 -3.88 11.99
C GLY A 95 0.10 -5.31 12.02
N MET A 96 -0.37 -6.18 11.13
CA MET A 96 0.08 -7.57 11.03
C MET A 96 1.57 -7.67 10.65
N PHE A 97 2.00 -6.95 9.62
CA PHE A 97 3.40 -7.00 9.20
C PHE A 97 4.33 -6.36 10.22
N MET A 98 3.91 -5.28 10.89
CA MET A 98 4.70 -4.70 11.99
C MET A 98 4.81 -5.66 13.18
N TYR A 99 3.72 -6.34 13.52
CA TYR A 99 3.74 -7.40 14.54
C TYR A 99 4.76 -8.49 14.16
N CYS A 100 4.69 -9.02 12.94
CA CYS A 100 5.59 -10.06 12.47
C CYS A 100 7.06 -9.59 12.45
N LEU A 101 7.33 -8.37 11.98
CA LEU A 101 8.67 -7.78 11.99
C LEU A 101 9.26 -7.77 13.40
N LEU A 102 8.51 -7.29 14.39
CA LEU A 102 9.02 -7.20 15.76
C LEU A 102 9.17 -8.57 16.42
N ARG A 103 8.34 -9.55 16.04
CA ARG A 103 8.52 -10.95 16.45
C ARG A 103 9.80 -11.54 15.87
N GLU A 104 10.11 -11.26 14.61
CA GLU A 104 11.37 -11.66 13.96
C GLU A 104 12.59 -11.03 14.66
N LEU A 105 12.46 -9.78 15.10
CA LEU A 105 13.50 -9.06 15.85
C LEU A 105 13.62 -9.47 17.32
N GLY A 106 12.78 -10.40 17.81
CA GLY A 106 12.87 -10.94 19.17
C GLY A 106 12.05 -10.21 20.24
N SER A 107 11.20 -9.24 19.86
CA SER A 107 10.33 -8.53 20.81
C SER A 107 9.26 -9.45 21.42
N SER A 108 8.81 -9.17 22.64
CA SER A 108 7.73 -9.92 23.29
C SER A 108 6.41 -9.86 22.49
N ARG A 109 5.54 -10.86 22.63
CA ARG A 109 4.23 -10.89 21.93
C ARG A 109 3.39 -9.64 22.22
N ARG A 110 3.40 -9.17 23.47
CA ARG A 110 2.67 -7.97 23.90
C ARG A 110 3.28 -6.71 23.30
N GLY A 111 4.61 -6.59 23.30
CA GLY A 111 5.31 -5.46 22.69
C GLY A 111 5.08 -5.37 21.18
N ALA A 112 5.19 -6.50 20.48
CA ALA A 112 4.91 -6.57 19.05
C ALA A 112 3.46 -6.22 18.70
N PHE A 113 2.49 -6.66 19.52
CA PHE A 113 1.08 -6.32 19.33
C PHE A 113 0.83 -4.83 19.52
N LEU A 114 1.36 -4.25 20.60
CA LEU A 114 1.24 -2.82 20.87
C LEU A 114 1.87 -1.98 19.74
N ALA A 115 3.05 -2.35 19.27
CA ALA A 115 3.70 -1.64 18.17
C ALA A 115 2.96 -1.80 16.84
N GLY A 116 2.34 -2.96 16.57
CA GLY A 116 1.43 -3.14 15.44
C GLY A 116 0.25 -2.16 15.50
N LEU A 117 -0.38 -2.01 16.67
CA LEU A 117 -1.45 -1.03 16.90
C LEU A 117 -0.99 0.42 16.73
N ILE A 118 0.18 0.76 17.26
CA ILE A 118 0.77 2.10 17.11
C ILE A 118 1.06 2.38 15.63
N TYR A 119 1.61 1.42 14.91
CA TYR A 119 1.94 1.59 13.51
C TYR A 119 0.70 1.78 12.64
N MET A 120 -0.33 0.96 12.82
CA MET A 120 -1.57 1.09 12.05
C MET A 120 -2.33 2.39 12.38
N PHE A 121 -2.31 2.87 13.62
CA PHE A 121 -3.07 4.06 14.05
C PHE A 121 -2.20 5.29 14.35
N ASN A 122 -1.02 5.40 13.72
CA ASN A 122 -0.20 6.59 13.91
C ASN A 122 -0.85 7.84 13.28
N GLY A 123 -0.47 9.03 13.76
CA GLY A 123 -1.06 10.29 13.31
C GLY A 123 -0.92 10.53 11.80
N TYR A 124 0.20 10.12 11.19
CA TYR A 124 0.42 10.28 9.76
C TYR A 124 -0.60 9.48 8.93
N THR A 125 -0.80 8.21 9.27
CA THR A 125 -1.71 7.29 8.58
C THR A 125 -3.17 7.69 8.78
N LEU A 126 -3.53 8.16 9.98
CA LEU A 126 -4.87 8.62 10.27
C LEU A 126 -5.24 9.90 9.51
N VAL A 127 -4.34 10.89 9.48
CA VAL A 127 -4.56 12.16 8.75
C VAL A 127 -4.67 11.90 7.24
N HIS A 128 -3.85 10.99 6.70
CA HIS A 128 -3.83 10.67 5.28
C HIS A 128 -4.70 9.48 4.89
N SER A 129 -5.61 9.03 5.77
CA SER A 129 -6.52 7.90 5.50
C SER A 129 -7.46 8.13 4.30
N MET A 130 -7.65 9.40 3.91
CA MET A 130 -8.35 9.77 2.68
C MET A 130 -7.57 9.46 1.39
N HIS A 131 -6.25 9.23 1.50
CA HIS A 131 -5.37 8.89 0.38
C HIS A 131 -5.04 7.38 0.42
N LEU A 132 -5.85 6.58 -0.30
CA LEU A 132 -5.69 5.12 -0.30
C LEU A 132 -4.29 4.69 -0.78
N THR A 133 -3.73 5.36 -1.79
CA THR A 133 -2.39 5.06 -2.36
C THR A 133 -1.27 5.15 -1.32
N LEU A 134 -1.37 6.14 -0.42
CA LEU A 134 -0.44 6.32 0.69
C LEU A 134 -0.51 5.14 1.64
N VAL A 135 -1.71 4.78 2.09
CA VAL A 135 -1.92 3.67 3.04
C VAL A 135 -1.51 2.33 2.42
N GLN A 136 -1.83 2.11 1.15
CA GLN A 136 -1.38 0.93 0.40
C GLN A 136 0.14 0.82 0.36
N THR A 137 0.83 1.93 0.05
CA THR A 137 2.30 1.96 0.01
C THR A 137 2.89 1.69 1.40
N MET A 138 2.37 2.34 2.45
CA MET A 138 2.83 2.18 3.82
C MET A 138 2.66 0.75 4.36
N ALA A 139 1.59 0.06 3.95
CA ALA A 139 1.32 -1.30 4.40
C ALA A 139 2.50 -2.26 4.19
N TRP A 140 3.25 -2.12 3.10
CA TRP A 140 4.33 -3.05 2.76
C TRP A 140 5.64 -2.79 3.50
N LEU A 141 5.85 -1.61 4.09
CA LEU A 141 7.13 -1.22 4.70
C LEU A 141 7.62 -2.24 5.76
N PRO A 142 6.81 -2.65 6.75
CA PRO A 142 7.29 -3.58 7.76
C PRO A 142 7.64 -4.97 7.18
N LEU A 143 6.91 -5.41 6.14
CA LEU A 143 7.19 -6.68 5.46
C LEU A 143 8.55 -6.65 4.75
N ILE A 144 8.88 -5.52 4.10
CA ILE A 144 10.17 -5.33 3.44
C ILE A 144 11.32 -5.50 4.44
N PHE A 145 11.27 -4.79 5.57
CA PHE A 145 12.31 -4.91 6.61
C PHE A 145 12.39 -6.30 7.22
N MET A 146 11.24 -6.95 7.45
CA MET A 146 11.20 -8.29 8.04
C MET A 146 11.88 -9.31 7.13
N MET A 147 11.59 -9.25 5.83
CA MET A 147 12.15 -10.16 4.84
C MET A 147 13.64 -9.93 4.60
N ILE A 148 14.10 -8.67 4.63
CA ILE A 148 15.53 -8.34 4.57
C ILE A 148 16.26 -8.91 5.78
N GLU A 149 15.77 -8.66 7.00
CA GLU A 149 16.40 -9.15 8.22
C GLU A 149 16.43 -10.67 8.27
N ARG A 150 15.33 -11.32 7.85
CA ARG A 150 15.25 -12.78 7.77
C ARG A 150 16.24 -13.35 6.76
N GLY A 151 16.35 -12.75 5.57
CA GLY A 151 17.32 -13.16 4.55
C GLY A 151 18.76 -13.03 5.04
N ARG A 152 19.06 -11.94 5.76
CA ARG A 152 20.37 -11.69 6.38
C ARG A 152 20.69 -12.74 7.45
N ARG A 153 19.76 -13.03 8.36
CA ARG A 153 19.95 -14.02 9.45
C ARG A 153 20.10 -15.44 8.93
N MET A 154 19.24 -15.84 8.00
CA MET A 154 19.24 -17.19 7.43
C MET A 154 20.34 -17.39 6.38
N LYS A 155 20.94 -16.30 5.87
CA LYS A 155 21.86 -16.29 4.73
C LYS A 155 21.23 -16.90 3.47
N GLU A 156 19.95 -16.62 3.25
CA GLU A 156 19.16 -17.15 2.14
C GLU A 156 18.67 -16.03 1.22
N LEU A 157 18.64 -16.29 -0.09
CA LEU A 157 18.14 -15.35 -1.09
C LEU A 157 16.62 -15.31 -1.19
N LEU A 158 15.92 -16.37 -0.76
CA LEU A 158 14.46 -16.45 -0.90
C LEU A 158 13.72 -15.36 -0.10
N PRO A 159 14.05 -15.10 1.19
CA PRO A 159 13.46 -13.95 1.89
C PRO A 159 13.81 -12.62 1.23
N ALA A 160 15.02 -12.45 0.70
CA ALA A 160 15.40 -11.24 -0.03
C ALA A 160 14.54 -11.05 -1.31
N ALA A 161 14.21 -12.14 -2.02
CA ALA A 161 13.28 -12.08 -3.15
C ALA A 161 11.88 -11.64 -2.71
N TRP A 162 11.37 -12.13 -1.57
CA TRP A 162 10.11 -11.65 -0.99
C TRP A 162 10.16 -10.18 -0.58
N ALA A 163 11.29 -9.68 -0.09
CA ALA A 163 11.48 -8.26 0.15
C ALA A 163 11.38 -7.45 -1.15
N GLY A 164 11.97 -7.93 -2.25
CA GLY A 164 11.86 -7.33 -3.57
C GLY A 164 10.42 -7.29 -4.09
N ILE A 165 9.66 -8.37 -3.90
CA ILE A 165 8.22 -8.41 -4.23
C ILE A 165 7.46 -7.37 -3.40
N ALA A 166 7.67 -7.33 -2.08
CA ALA A 166 7.01 -6.35 -1.20
C ALA A 166 7.38 -4.90 -1.58
N MET A 167 8.62 -4.67 -2.01
CA MET A 167 9.08 -3.38 -2.51
C MET A 167 8.40 -3.00 -3.82
N GLY A 168 8.23 -3.96 -4.75
CA GLY A 168 7.43 -3.78 -5.96
C GLY A 168 5.97 -3.46 -5.66
N MET A 169 5.36 -4.16 -4.69
CA MET A 169 4.01 -3.85 -4.21
C MET A 169 3.91 -2.44 -3.62
N GLY A 170 4.96 -1.98 -2.92
CA GLY A 170 5.07 -0.61 -2.42
C GLY A 170 5.15 0.44 -3.55
N VAL A 171 5.96 0.21 -4.59
CA VAL A 171 6.03 1.07 -5.79
C VAL A 171 4.64 1.17 -6.43
N LEU A 172 4.03 0.01 -6.64
CA LEU A 172 2.71 -0.08 -7.26
C LEU A 172 1.61 0.45 -6.34
N GLY A 173 1.83 0.64 -5.04
CA GLY A 173 0.90 1.38 -4.18
C GLY A 173 0.65 2.81 -4.66
N GLY A 174 1.58 3.37 -5.45
CA GLY A 174 1.38 4.61 -6.21
C GLY A 174 1.53 5.88 -5.38
N HIS A 175 2.31 5.85 -4.30
CA HIS A 175 2.73 7.05 -3.59
C HIS A 175 4.26 7.24 -3.66
N PRO A 176 4.78 7.93 -4.70
CA PRO A 176 6.22 8.00 -4.98
C PRO A 176 7.07 8.50 -3.81
N GLN A 177 6.59 9.50 -3.07
CA GLN A 177 7.31 10.06 -1.93
C GLN A 177 7.52 9.05 -0.78
N VAL A 178 6.49 8.25 -0.47
CA VAL A 178 6.57 7.27 0.63
C VAL A 178 7.48 6.11 0.21
N TYR A 179 7.35 5.67 -1.04
CA TYR A 179 8.26 4.68 -1.61
C TYR A 179 9.72 5.16 -1.58
N TYR A 180 9.98 6.41 -1.98
CA TYR A 180 11.32 6.98 -1.94
C TYR A 180 11.93 6.92 -0.53
N TYR A 181 11.16 7.30 0.50
CA TYR A 181 11.63 7.19 1.89
C TYR A 181 11.86 5.75 2.33
N ALA A 182 11.00 4.81 1.92
CA ALA A 182 11.19 3.39 2.19
C ALA A 182 12.47 2.84 1.53
N ALA A 183 12.71 3.17 0.26
CA ALA A 183 13.90 2.77 -0.47
C ALA A 183 15.19 3.34 0.16
N LEU A 184 15.14 4.60 0.60
CA LEU A 184 16.25 5.22 1.31
C LEU A 184 16.53 4.49 2.64
N ALA A 185 15.50 4.19 3.42
CA ALA A 185 15.65 3.49 4.69
C ALA A 185 16.18 2.06 4.52
N VAL A 186 15.72 1.33 3.48
CA VAL A 186 16.24 0.01 3.10
C VAL A 186 17.72 0.10 2.70
N THR A 187 18.09 1.10 1.90
CA THR A 187 19.47 1.31 1.46
C THR A 187 20.40 1.59 2.63
N ILE A 188 20.00 2.49 3.54
CA ILE A 188 20.75 2.80 4.76
C ILE A 188 20.90 1.54 5.63
N HIS A 189 19.83 0.76 5.80
CA HIS A 189 19.86 -0.47 6.58
C HIS A 189 20.81 -1.51 5.98
N ALA A 190 20.77 -1.71 4.67
CA ALA A 190 21.68 -2.62 3.97
C ALA A 190 23.14 -2.16 4.10
N LEU A 191 23.42 -0.86 3.89
CA LEU A 191 24.76 -0.30 4.04
C LEU A 191 25.30 -0.48 5.46
N PHE A 192 24.49 -0.21 6.48
CA PHE A 192 24.87 -0.41 7.88
C PHE A 192 25.35 -1.84 8.14
N TRP A 193 24.60 -2.86 7.68
CA TRP A 193 24.97 -4.26 7.89
C TRP A 193 26.17 -4.70 7.06
N THR A 194 26.34 -4.15 5.85
CA THR A 194 27.56 -4.41 5.08
C THR A 194 28.78 -3.89 5.83
N VAL A 195 28.78 -2.65 6.31
CA VAL A 195 29.92 -2.07 7.04
C VAL A 195 30.16 -2.77 8.38
N ALA A 196 29.11 -3.11 9.12
CA ALA A 196 29.23 -3.84 10.38
C ALA A 196 29.84 -5.24 10.19
N GLY A 197 29.37 -5.99 9.18
CA GLY A 197 29.90 -7.32 8.86
C GLY A 197 31.37 -7.29 8.42
N TRP A 198 31.83 -6.22 7.77
CA TRP A 198 33.25 -6.06 7.43
C TRP A 198 34.13 -5.86 8.67
N ARG A 199 33.62 -5.18 9.72
CA ARG A 199 34.37 -4.95 10.97
C ARG A 199 34.48 -6.19 11.85
N GLU A 200 33.54 -7.13 11.74
CA GLU A 200 33.57 -8.38 12.49
C GLU A 200 34.47 -9.45 11.82
N ALA A 201 34.84 -9.25 10.56
CA ALA A 201 35.63 -10.20 9.76
C ALA A 201 37.11 -9.84 9.63
N GLY A 202 37.54 -8.66 10.09
CA GLY A 202 38.94 -8.21 10.10
C GLY A 202 39.48 -8.10 11.52
#